data_AF-A0A7S2HAS3-F1
#
_entry.id   AF-A0A7S2HAS3-F1
#
_cell.length_a   1.000
_cell.length_b   1.000
_cell.length_c   1.000
_cell.angle_alpha   90.00
_cell.angle_beta   90.00
_cell.angle_gamma   90.00
#
_symmetry.space_group_name_H-M   'P 1'
#
loop_
_entity.id
_entity.type
_entity.pdbx_description
1 polymer ?
#
loop_
_entity_poly.entity_id
_entity_poly.type
_entity_poly.pdbx_seq_one_letter_code
_entity_poly.pdbx_strand_id
1 'polypeptide(L)'
;HIPLAWPGAVLPTSGLLGLADGQRCGGAEASGIPGGPAAGRDDFEWPDFVVMGGARALCWCSTEPRAGVSATCSWPETFGLQLGVLDVVGPFPRQIFSCAVGVACRVAPLKGHQLANGYGLLFTNRTACGDDETEDSIEVSAMPGENCGSYFGGCASLWPASLLDSVPDADYRLCWCGAGACNVTSDFAIGVGKLRVTRGPRPLVSRAVDPTPEL
;
A
#
# COMPACT_ATOMS: atom_id res chain seq x y z
N HIS A 1 14.58 -2.48 -11.46
CA HIS A 1 15.42 -2.62 -12.66
C HIS A 1 14.58 -3.19 -13.80
N ILE A 2 14.50 -2.50 -14.94
CA ILE A 2 13.74 -2.91 -16.13
C ILE A 2 14.61 -2.69 -17.38
N PRO A 3 15.15 -3.76 -17.99
CA PRO A 3 15.91 -3.65 -19.24
C PRO A 3 14.97 -3.56 -20.46
N LEU A 4 15.35 -2.74 -21.44
CA LEU A 4 14.69 -2.63 -22.75
C LEU A 4 15.55 -3.21 -23.86
N ALA A 5 14.97 -4.13 -24.63
CA ALA A 5 15.61 -4.68 -25.82
C ALA A 5 15.25 -3.83 -27.05
N TRP A 6 16.27 -3.20 -27.64
CA TRP A 6 16.11 -2.43 -28.88
C TRP A 6 16.28 -3.33 -30.11
N PRO A 7 15.47 -3.16 -31.16
CA PRO A 7 15.71 -3.84 -32.44
C PRO A 7 17.10 -3.46 -32.99
N GLY A 8 17.84 -4.41 -33.58
CA GLY A 8 19.23 -4.18 -34.00
C GLY A 8 19.44 -3.06 -35.03
N ALA A 9 18.37 -2.55 -35.67
CA ALA A 9 18.40 -1.41 -36.58
C ALA A 9 18.14 -0.05 -35.90
N VAL A 10 17.83 -0.03 -34.61
CA VAL A 10 17.46 1.17 -33.84
C VAL A 10 18.47 1.35 -32.70
N LEU A 11 19.15 2.50 -32.68
CA LEU A 11 20.02 2.84 -31.57
C LEU A 11 19.19 3.15 -30.32
N PRO A 12 19.62 2.71 -29.12
CA PRO A 12 18.94 3.05 -27.89
C PRO A 12 18.76 4.57 -27.76
N THR A 13 17.58 5.03 -27.36
CA THR A 13 17.28 6.46 -27.24
C THR A 13 17.10 6.82 -25.77
N SER A 14 17.69 7.93 -25.34
CA SER A 14 17.48 8.41 -23.97
C SER A 14 16.02 8.82 -23.80
N GLY A 15 15.44 8.45 -22.66
CA GLY A 15 14.05 8.72 -22.38
C GLY A 15 13.73 8.63 -20.90
N LEU A 16 12.46 8.92 -20.61
CA LEU A 16 11.85 8.69 -19.31
C LEU A 16 10.88 7.52 -19.42
N LEU A 17 10.92 6.62 -18.44
CA LEU A 17 9.99 5.53 -18.27
C LEU A 17 9.10 5.81 -17.06
N GLY A 18 7.80 5.90 -17.26
CA GLY A 18 6.80 6.11 -16.22
C GLY A 18 5.83 4.92 -16.13
N LEU A 19 5.03 4.91 -15.07
CA LEU A 19 3.91 3.97 -14.91
C LEU A 19 2.60 4.74 -14.93
N ALA A 20 1.64 4.26 -15.71
CA ALA A 20 0.27 4.77 -15.66
C ALA A 20 -0.53 4.06 -14.56
N ASP A 21 -1.51 4.75 -13.97
CA ASP A 21 -2.40 4.19 -12.95
C ASP A 21 -3.29 3.07 -13.54
N GLY A 22 -3.50 3.05 -14.85
CA GLY A 22 -4.22 2.00 -15.57
C GLY A 22 -3.32 1.17 -16.51
N GLN A 23 -3.96 0.29 -17.28
CA GLN A 23 -3.28 -0.59 -18.26
C GLN A 23 -2.96 0.08 -19.60
N ARG A 24 -3.13 1.40 -19.71
CA ARG A 24 -2.85 2.17 -20.92
C ARG A 24 -2.12 3.46 -20.59
N CYS A 25 -1.25 3.86 -21.50
CA CYS A 25 -0.53 5.12 -21.41
C CYS A 25 -1.37 6.32 -21.82
N GLY A 26 -0.92 7.53 -21.46
CA GLY A 26 -1.66 8.77 -21.66
C GLY A 26 -2.79 9.01 -20.64
N GLY A 27 -2.90 8.14 -19.62
CA GLY A 27 -3.78 8.35 -18.46
C GLY A 27 -3.01 8.96 -17.27
N ALA A 28 -3.67 9.05 -16.11
CA ALA A 28 -3.04 9.51 -14.88
C ALA A 28 -1.81 8.67 -14.51
N GLU A 29 -0.79 9.31 -13.95
CA GLU A 29 0.42 8.64 -13.45
C GLU A 29 0.09 7.77 -12.24
N ALA A 30 0.75 6.61 -12.14
CA ALA A 30 0.57 5.70 -11.01
C ALA A 30 1.04 6.38 -9.72
N SER A 31 0.18 6.37 -8.71
CA SER A 31 0.55 6.88 -7.39
C SER A 31 1.55 5.96 -6.70
N GLY A 32 2.50 6.55 -5.96
CA GLY A 32 3.46 5.80 -5.14
C GLY A 32 4.77 5.44 -5.85
N ILE A 33 5.13 6.12 -6.95
CA ILE A 33 6.49 6.09 -7.47
C ILE A 33 7.28 7.24 -6.82
N PRO A 34 8.18 6.97 -5.86
CA PRO A 34 9.07 7.97 -5.32
C PRO A 34 10.00 8.48 -6.43
N GLY A 35 10.08 9.81 -6.60
CA GLY A 35 11.00 10.43 -7.57
C GLY A 35 10.49 10.53 -9.02
N GLY A 36 9.30 10.00 -9.34
CA GLY A 36 8.69 10.12 -10.66
C GLY A 36 9.24 9.13 -11.71
N PRO A 37 9.17 9.45 -13.01
CA PRO A 37 9.59 8.54 -14.07
C PRO A 37 11.12 8.34 -14.07
N ALA A 38 11.57 7.10 -14.27
CA ALA A 38 12.99 6.76 -14.29
C ALA A 38 13.63 7.26 -15.59
N ALA A 39 14.81 7.88 -15.48
CA ALA A 39 15.62 8.25 -16.63
C ALA A 39 16.55 7.09 -17.02
N GLY A 40 16.66 6.85 -18.31
CA GLY A 40 17.43 5.71 -18.82
C GLY A 40 17.49 5.70 -20.34
N ARG A 41 18.09 4.64 -20.88
CA ARG A 41 18.27 4.47 -22.33
C ARG A 41 17.84 3.07 -22.76
N ASP A 42 18.57 2.08 -22.31
CA ASP A 42 18.31 0.65 -22.43
C ASP A 42 18.00 0.01 -21.08
N ASP A 43 18.17 0.77 -20.00
CA ASP A 43 17.95 0.30 -18.65
C ASP A 43 17.38 1.40 -17.76
N PHE A 44 16.44 1.01 -16.89
CA PHE A 44 15.66 1.91 -16.05
C PHE A 44 15.57 1.37 -14.62
N GLU A 45 15.91 2.23 -13.67
CA GLU A 45 15.91 1.89 -12.26
C GLU A 45 15.10 2.91 -11.47
N TRP A 46 14.23 2.38 -10.60
CA TRP A 46 13.61 3.15 -9.51
C TRP A 46 14.29 2.72 -8.22
N PRO A 47 14.98 3.63 -7.51
CA PRO A 47 15.71 3.29 -6.29
C PRO A 47 14.75 2.86 -5.17
N ASP A 48 13.60 3.52 -5.07
CA ASP A 48 12.52 3.16 -4.15
C ASP A 48 11.29 2.79 -4.96
N PHE A 49 10.78 1.56 -4.83
CA PHE A 49 9.62 1.09 -5.59
C PHE A 49 8.48 0.68 -4.66
N VAL A 50 7.58 1.62 -4.36
CA VAL A 50 6.47 1.44 -3.40
C VAL A 50 5.12 1.64 -4.09
N VAL A 51 4.80 0.75 -5.04
CA VAL A 51 3.57 0.85 -5.84
C VAL A 51 2.49 -0.07 -5.30
N MET A 52 1.25 0.40 -5.31
CA MET A 52 0.07 -0.38 -4.92
C MET A 52 -0.26 -1.46 -5.95
N GLY A 53 -0.85 -2.56 -5.48
CA GLY A 53 -1.17 -3.70 -6.34
C GLY A 53 -2.12 -3.34 -7.49
N GLY A 54 -1.86 -3.92 -8.66
CA GLY A 54 -2.64 -3.74 -9.89
C GLY A 54 -1.78 -3.78 -11.15
N ALA A 55 -2.46 -3.89 -12.29
CA ALA A 55 -1.84 -3.87 -13.60
C ALA A 55 -1.64 -2.42 -14.10
N ARG A 56 -0.39 -2.04 -14.35
CA ARG A 56 0.05 -0.68 -14.71
C ARG A 56 0.73 -0.68 -16.07
N ALA A 57 0.43 0.26 -16.95
CA ALA A 57 1.16 0.37 -18.20
C ALA A 57 2.56 0.95 -17.97
N LEU A 58 3.56 0.31 -18.59
CA LEU A 58 4.90 0.87 -18.73
C LEU A 58 4.89 1.82 -19.92
N CYS A 59 5.11 3.11 -19.65
CA CYS A 59 4.93 4.17 -20.61
C CYS A 59 6.24 4.92 -20.81
N TRP A 60 6.66 5.10 -22.05
CA TRP A 60 7.93 5.71 -22.40
C TRP A 60 7.76 7.03 -23.14
N CYS A 61 8.66 7.96 -22.85
CA CYS A 61 8.77 9.24 -23.51
C CYS A 61 10.23 9.50 -23.91
N SER A 62 10.44 9.88 -25.17
CA SER A 62 11.75 10.27 -25.70
C SER A 62 12.15 11.65 -25.16
N THR A 63 13.35 11.80 -24.63
CA THR A 63 13.88 13.13 -24.26
C THR A 63 14.66 13.79 -25.39
N GLU A 64 14.92 13.07 -26.49
CA GLU A 64 15.60 13.65 -27.65
C GLU A 64 14.70 14.65 -28.39
N PRO A 65 15.20 15.87 -28.68
CA PRO A 65 14.46 16.84 -29.49
C PRO A 65 14.21 16.27 -30.89
N ARG A 66 12.94 16.10 -31.27
CA ARG A 66 12.59 15.83 -32.67
C ARG A 66 12.45 17.17 -33.40
N ALA A 67 12.81 17.20 -34.68
CA ALA A 67 12.71 18.41 -35.49
C ALA A 67 11.30 19.03 -35.40
N GLY A 68 11.21 20.21 -34.76
CA GLY A 68 9.96 20.96 -34.59
C GLY A 68 9.14 20.66 -33.34
N VAL A 69 9.55 19.75 -32.46
CA VAL A 69 8.82 19.42 -31.21
C VAL A 69 9.79 19.36 -30.03
N SER A 70 9.61 20.24 -29.05
CA SER A 70 10.30 20.15 -27.75
C SER A 70 9.69 18.98 -26.98
N ALA A 71 10.42 17.87 -26.84
CA ALA A 71 9.94 16.69 -26.12
C ALA A 71 10.11 16.90 -24.61
N THR A 72 9.19 17.65 -24.00
CA THR A 72 9.13 17.79 -22.55
C THR A 72 8.29 16.67 -22.00
N CYS A 73 8.93 15.59 -21.53
CA CYS A 73 8.32 14.45 -20.84
C CYS A 73 7.76 14.84 -19.45
N SER A 74 6.98 15.90 -19.41
CA SER A 74 6.51 16.57 -18.20
C SER A 74 5.04 16.29 -17.90
N TRP A 75 4.32 15.70 -18.85
CA TRP A 75 2.89 15.43 -18.75
C TRP A 75 2.58 13.98 -19.10
N PRO A 76 1.63 13.32 -18.42
CA PRO A 76 1.32 11.92 -18.69
C PRO A 76 0.96 11.63 -20.15
N GLU A 77 0.37 12.60 -20.86
CA GLU A 77 0.01 12.51 -22.27
C GLU A 77 1.22 12.40 -23.21
N THR A 78 2.40 12.86 -22.74
CA THR A 78 3.67 12.77 -23.51
C THR A 78 4.30 11.38 -23.46
N PHE A 79 3.90 10.55 -22.49
CA PHE A 79 4.29 9.16 -22.38
C PHE A 79 3.42 8.27 -23.27
N GLY A 80 3.32 8.57 -24.56
CA GLY A 80 2.39 7.89 -25.47
C GLY A 80 2.80 6.46 -25.86
N LEU A 81 4.06 6.08 -25.69
CA LEU A 81 4.55 4.76 -26.09
C LEU A 81 4.36 3.74 -24.97
N GLN A 82 3.43 2.80 -25.17
CA GLN A 82 3.24 1.68 -24.25
C GLN A 82 4.24 0.56 -24.56
N LEU A 83 5.16 0.30 -23.63
CA LEU A 83 6.14 -0.78 -23.75
C LEU A 83 5.61 -2.12 -23.23
N GLY A 84 4.64 -2.07 -22.31
CA GLY A 84 4.08 -3.27 -21.72
C GLY A 84 3.14 -2.97 -20.57
N VAL A 85 2.81 -4.01 -19.80
CA VAL A 85 2.04 -3.91 -18.56
C VAL A 85 2.88 -4.55 -17.46
N LEU A 86 3.16 -3.76 -16.43
CA LEU A 86 3.73 -4.22 -15.18
C LEU A 86 2.60 -4.70 -14.28
N ASP A 87 2.68 -5.95 -13.86
CA ASP A 87 1.70 -6.56 -12.97
C ASP A 87 2.22 -6.56 -11.53
N VAL A 88 1.66 -5.67 -10.70
CA VAL A 88 2.12 -5.46 -9.32
C VAL A 88 1.24 -6.25 -8.36
N VAL A 89 1.81 -7.22 -7.67
CA VAL A 89 1.15 -7.94 -6.58
C VAL A 89 1.11 -7.06 -5.34
N GLY A 90 -0.07 -6.89 -4.74
CA GLY A 90 -0.17 -6.11 -3.50
C GLY A 90 -1.58 -5.62 -3.18
N PRO A 91 -1.73 -4.93 -2.03
CA PRO A 91 -3.02 -4.44 -1.57
C PRO A 91 -3.46 -3.20 -2.37
N PHE A 92 -4.77 -2.93 -2.37
CA PHE A 92 -5.31 -1.65 -2.86
C PHE A 92 -5.21 -0.57 -1.78
N PRO A 93 -5.04 0.72 -2.17
CA PRO A 93 -4.86 1.79 -1.20
C PRO A 93 -6.18 2.22 -0.53
N ARG A 94 -6.04 3.02 0.53
CA ARG A 94 -7.14 3.72 1.24
C ARG A 94 -8.21 2.79 1.83
N GLN A 95 -7.81 1.61 2.29
CA GLN A 95 -8.72 0.72 3.02
C GLN A 95 -8.88 1.19 4.46
N ILE A 96 -10.10 1.11 5.00
CA ILE A 96 -10.41 1.56 6.35
C ILE A 96 -11.04 0.41 7.12
N PHE A 97 -10.51 0.14 8.29
CA PHE A 97 -11.02 -0.88 9.20
C PHE A 97 -11.19 -0.30 10.60
N SER A 98 -12.00 -0.97 11.42
CA SER A 98 -12.22 -0.60 12.82
C SER A 98 -12.08 -1.82 13.73
N CYS A 99 -11.38 -1.65 14.84
CA CYS A 99 -11.20 -2.63 15.91
C CYS A 99 -11.74 -2.09 17.22
N ALA A 100 -12.24 -3.00 18.06
CA ALA A 100 -12.54 -2.68 19.45
C ALA A 100 -11.47 -3.28 20.39
N VAL A 101 -11.06 -2.50 21.38
CA VAL A 101 -10.16 -2.99 22.45
C VAL A 101 -10.87 -4.08 23.26
N GLY A 102 -10.13 -5.12 23.66
CA GLY A 102 -10.64 -6.24 24.47
C GLY A 102 -11.33 -7.35 23.68
N VAL A 103 -11.41 -7.25 22.34
CA VAL A 103 -11.88 -8.33 21.46
C VAL A 103 -10.87 -8.58 20.36
N ALA A 104 -10.79 -9.83 19.88
CA ALA A 104 -9.91 -10.15 18.76
C ALA A 104 -10.36 -9.38 17.51
N CYS A 105 -9.45 -8.62 16.91
CA CYS A 105 -9.77 -7.80 15.75
C CYS A 105 -9.41 -8.49 14.44
N ARG A 106 -10.45 -8.87 13.70
CA ARG A 106 -10.31 -9.44 12.36
C ARG A 106 -10.55 -8.36 11.31
N VAL A 107 -9.54 -8.06 10.51
CA VAL A 107 -9.66 -7.19 9.33
C VAL A 107 -9.86 -8.02 8.08
N ALA A 108 -11.05 -7.90 7.49
CA ALA A 108 -11.43 -8.53 6.24
C ALA A 108 -12.65 -7.83 5.64
N PRO A 109 -12.83 -7.85 4.30
CA PRO A 109 -11.88 -8.35 3.31
C PRO A 109 -10.78 -7.31 3.05
N LEU A 110 -9.51 -7.71 3.21
CA LEU A 110 -8.38 -6.96 2.65
C LEU A 110 -8.38 -7.17 1.14
N LYS A 111 -8.55 -6.10 0.39
CA LYS A 111 -8.61 -6.14 -1.07
C LYS A 111 -7.23 -5.86 -1.67
N GLY A 112 -6.93 -6.50 -2.78
CA GLY A 112 -5.70 -6.30 -3.51
C GLY A 112 -5.65 -7.10 -4.79
N HIS A 113 -4.55 -6.94 -5.51
CA HIS A 113 -4.25 -7.65 -6.73
C HIS A 113 -3.35 -8.85 -6.44
N GLN A 114 -3.83 -10.05 -6.77
CA GLN A 114 -3.09 -11.32 -6.62
C GLN A 114 -2.49 -11.55 -5.22
N LEU A 115 -3.20 -11.12 -4.17
CA LEU A 115 -2.76 -11.39 -2.81
C LEU A 115 -2.67 -12.90 -2.55
N ALA A 116 -1.64 -13.30 -1.81
CA ALA A 116 -1.39 -14.68 -1.41
C ALA A 116 -1.28 -14.76 0.12
N ASN A 117 -1.56 -15.93 0.69
CA ASN A 117 -1.43 -16.16 2.13
C ASN A 117 0.00 -15.90 2.62
N GLY A 118 0.14 -15.58 3.90
CA GLY A 118 1.43 -15.33 4.53
C GLY A 118 1.95 -13.90 4.39
N TYR A 119 1.14 -12.97 3.86
CA TYR A 119 1.47 -11.54 3.91
C TYR A 119 1.41 -11.01 5.35
N GLY A 120 2.17 -9.95 5.62
CA GLY A 120 2.17 -9.25 6.90
C GLY A 120 1.25 -8.03 6.89
N LEU A 121 0.56 -7.79 8.02
CA LEU A 121 -0.02 -6.49 8.35
C LEU A 121 0.51 -5.99 9.69
N LEU A 122 0.78 -4.70 9.74
CA LEU A 122 1.21 -3.97 10.93
C LEU A 122 0.33 -2.72 11.02
N PHE A 123 -0.16 -2.36 12.21
CA PHE A 123 -0.62 -1.00 12.43
C PHE A 123 0.38 -0.19 13.23
N THR A 124 0.47 1.10 12.93
CA THR A 124 1.40 2.02 13.59
C THR A 124 0.85 3.44 13.74
N ASN A 125 1.32 4.17 14.76
CA ASN A 125 1.04 5.60 14.95
C ASN A 125 1.96 6.50 14.12
N ARG A 126 2.87 5.93 13.32
CA ARG A 126 3.82 6.67 12.49
C ARG A 126 3.16 7.37 11.30
N THR A 127 3.84 8.40 10.82
CA THR A 127 3.41 9.21 9.67
C THR A 127 3.55 8.47 8.35
N ALA A 128 4.50 7.55 8.23
CA ALA A 128 4.75 6.70 7.06
C ALA A 128 4.99 5.23 7.45
N CYS A 129 5.07 4.37 6.44
CA CYS A 129 5.36 2.94 6.53
C CYS A 129 6.81 2.71 6.08
N GLY A 130 7.51 1.74 6.64
CA GLY A 130 8.86 1.37 6.22
C GLY A 130 10.02 2.14 6.86
N ASP A 131 9.73 3.12 7.72
CA ASP A 131 10.79 3.83 8.47
C ASP A 131 11.37 2.93 9.58
N ASP A 132 12.48 3.34 10.20
CA ASP A 132 13.02 2.66 11.39
C ASP A 132 12.19 2.95 12.66
N GLU A 133 12.28 2.04 13.63
CA GLU A 133 11.60 2.17 14.93
C GLU A 133 12.08 3.42 15.68
N THR A 134 11.14 4.16 16.27
CA THR A 134 11.43 5.24 17.22
C THR A 134 10.93 4.88 18.60
N GLU A 135 11.52 5.43 19.67
CA GLU A 135 11.20 5.04 21.06
C GLU A 135 9.72 5.21 21.44
N ASP A 136 8.96 6.06 20.74
CA ASP A 136 7.53 6.31 20.98
C ASP A 136 6.59 5.68 19.93
N SER A 137 7.12 4.84 19.04
CA SER A 137 6.31 4.19 18.02
C SER A 137 5.50 3.02 18.60
N ILE A 138 4.20 3.01 18.29
CA ILE A 138 3.33 1.86 18.56
C ILE A 138 3.33 1.03 17.30
N GLU A 139 3.71 -0.23 17.39
CA GLU A 139 3.84 -1.12 16.25
C GLU A 139 3.34 -2.51 16.64
N VAL A 140 2.23 -2.91 16.04
CA VAL A 140 1.57 -4.17 16.40
C VAL A 140 1.28 -4.98 15.16
N SER A 141 2.02 -6.07 15.01
CA SER A 141 1.88 -7.00 13.89
C SER A 141 0.66 -7.89 14.08
N ALA A 142 -0.09 -8.09 12.99
CA ALA A 142 -1.13 -9.10 12.92
C ALA A 142 -0.51 -10.49 12.80
N MET A 143 -1.31 -11.52 13.05
CA MET A 143 -1.00 -12.84 12.52
C MET A 143 -0.89 -12.81 10.99
N PRO A 144 -0.06 -13.71 10.39
CA PRO A 144 0.07 -13.83 8.95
C PRO A 144 -1.29 -13.92 8.28
N GLY A 145 -1.46 -13.22 7.17
CA GLY A 145 -2.73 -13.15 6.49
C GLY A 145 -3.14 -14.47 5.84
N GLU A 146 -4.43 -14.76 5.92
CA GLU A 146 -5.02 -16.03 5.45
C GLU A 146 -6.25 -15.79 4.57
N ASN A 147 -6.71 -16.87 3.93
CA ASN A 147 -7.88 -16.91 3.05
C ASN A 147 -7.77 -16.03 1.79
N CYS A 148 -6.55 -15.70 1.37
CA CYS A 148 -6.29 -15.04 0.10
C CYS A 148 -6.66 -15.92 -1.10
N GLY A 149 -7.20 -15.30 -2.14
CA GLY A 149 -7.55 -15.98 -3.40
C GLY A 149 -9.03 -16.29 -3.57
N SER A 150 -9.87 -16.03 -2.58
CA SER A 150 -11.33 -15.99 -2.80
C SER A 150 -11.71 -14.65 -3.44
N TYR A 151 -12.12 -14.67 -4.72
CA TYR A 151 -12.43 -13.45 -5.51
C TYR A 151 -13.40 -12.49 -4.78
N PHE A 152 -14.30 -13.01 -3.95
CA PHE A 152 -15.23 -12.22 -3.13
C PHE A 152 -14.79 -11.97 -1.68
N GLY A 153 -13.92 -12.81 -1.11
CA GLY A 153 -13.60 -12.77 0.32
C GLY A 153 -12.36 -11.94 0.67
N GLY A 154 -11.55 -11.54 -0.33
CA GLY A 154 -10.28 -10.87 -0.10
C GLY A 154 -9.37 -11.71 0.80
N CYS A 155 -8.43 -11.06 1.50
CA CYS A 155 -7.67 -11.71 2.56
C CYS A 155 -8.15 -11.28 3.95
N ALA A 156 -7.76 -12.03 4.97
CA ALA A 156 -8.04 -11.70 6.36
C ALA A 156 -6.77 -11.71 7.21
N SER A 157 -6.66 -10.73 8.10
CA SER A 157 -5.65 -10.73 9.17
C SER A 157 -6.31 -10.55 10.53
N LEU A 158 -5.65 -11.03 11.58
CA LEU A 158 -6.20 -11.07 12.93
C LEU A 158 -5.17 -10.54 13.94
N TRP A 159 -5.62 -9.60 14.77
CA TRP A 159 -4.95 -9.27 16.03
C TRP A 159 -5.70 -9.95 17.19
N PRO A 160 -5.05 -10.79 18.01
CA PRO A 160 -5.63 -11.26 19.26
C PRO A 160 -6.00 -10.09 20.18
N ALA A 161 -7.02 -10.29 21.02
CA ALA A 161 -7.46 -9.29 21.99
C ALA A 161 -6.31 -8.80 22.90
N SER A 162 -5.43 -9.73 23.32
CA SER A 162 -4.29 -9.45 24.20
C SER A 162 -3.29 -8.45 23.63
N LEU A 163 -3.22 -8.29 22.30
CA LEU A 163 -2.36 -7.29 21.67
C LEU A 163 -3.00 -5.90 21.62
N LEU A 164 -4.32 -5.80 21.84
CA LEU A 164 -5.06 -4.55 21.75
C LEU A 164 -5.38 -3.93 23.11
N ASP A 165 -5.20 -4.66 24.22
CA ASP A 165 -5.60 -4.24 25.57
C ASP A 165 -4.97 -2.92 26.02
N SER A 166 -3.69 -2.69 25.68
CA SER A 166 -2.95 -1.47 26.01
C SER A 166 -2.95 -0.43 24.90
N VAL A 167 -3.60 -0.69 23.76
CA VAL A 167 -3.57 0.20 22.60
C VAL A 167 -4.52 1.39 22.85
N PRO A 168 -4.02 2.64 22.74
CA PRO A 168 -4.86 3.83 22.84
C PRO A 168 -5.96 3.89 21.78
N ASP A 169 -7.01 4.65 22.09
CA ASP A 169 -8.05 4.96 21.12
C ASP A 169 -7.51 5.98 20.11
N ALA A 170 -7.31 5.56 18.86
CA ALA A 170 -6.72 6.39 17.81
C ALA A 170 -6.95 5.82 16.40
N ASP A 171 -6.67 6.65 15.41
CA ASP A 171 -6.54 6.24 14.01
C ASP A 171 -5.07 5.88 13.73
N TYR A 172 -4.82 4.60 13.53
CA TYR A 172 -3.51 4.06 13.17
C TYR A 172 -3.37 3.93 11.66
N ARG A 173 -2.15 4.06 11.16
CA ARG A 173 -1.79 3.71 9.79
C ARG A 173 -1.66 2.20 9.68
N LEU A 174 -2.17 1.63 8.59
CA LEU A 174 -2.04 0.22 8.27
C LEU A 174 -0.96 0.03 7.21
N CYS A 175 0.09 -0.71 7.56
CA CYS A 175 1.24 -1.03 6.72
C CYS A 175 1.26 -2.51 6.35
N TRP A 176 1.76 -2.82 5.16
CA TRP A 176 1.77 -4.15 4.58
C TRP A 176 3.16 -4.56 4.13
N CYS A 177 3.40 -5.86 4.27
CA CYS A 177 4.56 -6.57 3.76
C CYS A 177 4.08 -7.80 2.97
N GLY A 178 4.81 -8.16 1.92
CA GLY A 178 4.47 -9.27 1.02
C GLY A 178 4.49 -10.66 1.68
N ALA A 179 4.10 -11.68 0.91
CA ALA A 179 4.21 -13.06 1.37
C ALA A 179 5.70 -13.43 1.51
N GLY A 180 6.16 -13.66 2.75
CA GLY A 180 7.57 -13.85 3.05
C GLY A 180 7.91 -13.58 4.52
N ALA A 181 9.19 -13.36 4.79
CA ALA A 181 9.68 -13.04 6.14
C ALA A 181 9.53 -11.53 6.40
N CYS A 182 8.41 -11.13 7.01
CA CYS A 182 8.17 -9.77 7.51
C CYS A 182 8.60 -9.70 8.97
N ASN A 183 9.90 -9.52 9.21
CA ASN A 183 10.52 -9.67 10.52
C ASN A 183 10.83 -8.33 11.18
N VAL A 184 11.08 -7.29 10.38
CA VAL A 184 11.40 -5.95 10.85
C VAL A 184 10.36 -4.94 10.36
N THR A 185 10.23 -3.82 11.05
CA THR A 185 9.20 -2.81 10.76
C THR A 185 9.43 -2.10 9.43
N SER A 186 10.68 -2.04 8.97
CA SER A 186 11.04 -1.56 7.64
C SER A 186 10.54 -2.47 6.50
N ASP A 187 10.27 -3.75 6.77
CA ASP A 187 9.66 -4.66 5.77
C ASP A 187 8.22 -4.24 5.43
N PHE A 188 7.55 -3.53 6.36
CA PHE A 188 6.19 -3.04 6.19
C PHE A 188 6.18 -1.67 5.52
N ALA A 189 6.69 -1.59 4.28
CA ALA A 189 6.83 -0.33 3.54
C ALA A 189 5.54 0.17 2.88
N ILE A 190 4.53 -0.69 2.65
CA ILE A 190 3.36 -0.32 1.84
C ILE A 190 2.19 0.14 2.70
N GLY A 191 1.81 1.42 2.58
CA GLY A 191 0.67 1.99 3.29
C GLY A 191 -0.70 1.64 2.67
N VAL A 192 -1.41 0.71 3.29
CA VAL A 192 -2.70 0.20 2.78
C VAL A 192 -3.87 1.11 3.14
N GLY A 193 -3.80 1.78 4.28
CA GLY A 193 -4.85 2.66 4.74
C GLY A 193 -4.83 2.88 6.24
N LYS A 194 -5.99 2.80 6.90
CA LYS A 194 -6.15 3.15 8.32
C LYS A 194 -6.88 2.07 9.11
N LEU A 195 -6.46 1.91 10.35
CA LEU A 195 -7.10 1.09 11.37
C LEU A 195 -7.56 2.00 12.52
N ARG A 196 -8.87 2.12 12.71
CA ARG A 196 -9.43 2.82 13.85
C ARG A 196 -9.54 1.87 15.03
N VAL A 197 -8.85 2.16 16.12
CA VAL A 197 -8.98 1.39 17.37
C VAL A 197 -9.82 2.22 18.35
N THR A 198 -10.88 1.62 18.88
CA THR A 198 -11.77 2.27 19.85
C THR A 198 -12.05 1.34 21.02
N ARG A 199 -12.00 1.83 22.25
CA ARG A 199 -12.58 1.13 23.39
C ARG A 199 -14.08 1.01 23.16
N GLY A 200 -14.60 -0.20 23.36
CA GLY A 200 -16.03 -0.46 23.21
C GLY A 200 -16.89 0.46 24.09
N PRO A 201 -18.20 0.53 23.83
CA PRO A 201 -19.10 1.32 24.67
C PRO A 201 -18.98 0.85 26.12
N ARG A 202 -18.64 1.77 27.04
CA ARG A 202 -18.71 1.48 28.48
C ARG A 202 -20.16 1.11 28.79
N PRO A 203 -20.43 0.01 29.52
CA PRO A 203 -21.76 -0.24 30.05
C PRO A 203 -22.19 0.99 30.85
N LEU A 204 -23.33 1.59 30.50
CA LEU A 204 -23.97 2.55 31.38
C LEU A 204 -24.34 1.79 32.63
N VAL A 205 -23.63 2.03 33.73
CA VAL A 205 -24.07 1.61 35.05
C VAL A 205 -25.40 2.32 35.28
N SER A 206 -26.52 1.61 35.08
CA SER A 206 -27.82 2.11 35.52
C SER A 206 -27.73 2.24 37.03
N ARG A 207 -27.60 3.48 37.49
CA ARG A 207 -27.62 3.83 38.91
C ARG A 207 -28.87 3.19 39.51
N ALA A 208 -28.69 2.13 40.29
CA ALA A 208 -29.78 1.51 41.02
C ALA A 208 -30.39 2.60 41.89
N VAL A 209 -31.68 2.85 41.70
CA VAL A 209 -32.48 3.66 42.61
C VAL A 209 -32.53 2.87 43.91
N ASP A 210 -31.89 3.41 44.93
CA ASP A 210 -31.91 2.90 46.30
C ASP A 210 -33.35 3.05 46.83
N PRO A 211 -34.10 1.97 47.12
CA PRO A 211 -35.38 2.11 47.78
C PRO A 211 -35.10 2.31 49.27
N THR A 212 -34.96 3.56 49.70
CA THR A 212 -35.09 3.88 51.13
C THR A 212 -36.48 3.44 51.60
N PRO A 213 -36.59 2.63 52.67
CA PRO A 213 -37.86 2.33 53.26
C PRO A 213 -38.31 3.55 54.10
N GLU A 214 -39.49 4.08 53.80
CA GLU A 214 -40.21 4.94 54.75
C GLU A 214 -40.66 4.09 55.94
N LEU A 215 -40.21 4.46 57.14
CA LEU A 215 -40.84 4.15 58.43
C LEU A 215 -40.76 5.40 59.31
#